data_AF-A0A966KXQ0-F1
#
_entry.id   AF-A0A966KXQ0-F1
#
_cell.length_a   1.000
_cell.length_b   1.000
_cell.length_c   1.000
_cell.angle_alpha   90.00
_cell.angle_beta   90.00
_cell.angle_gamma   90.00
#
_symmetry.space_group_name_H-M   'P 1'
#
loop_
_entity.id
_entity.type
_entity.pdbx_description
1 polymer ?
#
loop_
_entity_poly.entity_id
_entity_poly.type
_entity_poly.pdbx_seq_one_letter_code
_entity_poly.pdbx_strand_id
1 'polypeptide(L)'
;MKRGQRITREEVLRTVVTMLYERNEIEFGRGKFRVRGDVVEIFPAQNDEEAVRLEFFGDEIDRITLFDPLTGRTRGELTHLTLFPAKQFVTPKEKMQAAMRSIREEMVGRVAWFEANGKYIEAQRIKMRTEYDLEMMQEMGYCNGIENYSRHLTGRDAGSRPYTLMDFLPEDTLLIVDESHATLPQVGGMYAGDRARKMTLVEYGFRLPSALDNRPLNFSEFTGMTKQGLYISATPGEMEILNSYSGNPGFHLPDDRLPSPIDPRRVKPNAATEALDTTTPGTPLIVEQIIRPTGLLDPRIIIRPLKDQVDETIELCRQRVERNERVLITTLTKRTAEDLTD
;
A
#
# COMPACT_ATOMS: atom_id res chain seq x y z
N MET A 1 -15.89 -22.98 -0.76
CA MET A 1 -16.97 -23.87 -0.30
C MET A 1 -18.15 -23.73 -1.25
N LYS A 2 -18.91 -24.79 -1.50
CA LYS A 2 -20.06 -24.76 -2.43
C LYS A 2 -21.27 -25.46 -1.82
N ARG A 3 -22.47 -25.05 -2.21
CA ARG A 3 -23.69 -25.78 -1.88
C ARG A 3 -23.64 -27.19 -2.48
N GLY A 4 -24.04 -28.20 -1.71
CA GLY A 4 -23.98 -29.62 -2.08
C GLY A 4 -22.57 -30.23 -2.00
N GLN A 5 -21.58 -29.49 -1.50
CA GLN A 5 -20.24 -30.03 -1.28
C GLN A 5 -20.28 -31.02 -0.11
N ARG A 6 -19.84 -32.26 -0.34
CA ARG A 6 -19.59 -33.24 0.73
C ARG A 6 -18.31 -32.84 1.48
N ILE A 7 -18.49 -32.29 2.67
CA ILE A 7 -17.45 -31.89 3.60
C ILE A 7 -18.05 -31.86 5.00
N THR A 8 -17.35 -32.45 5.96
CA THR A 8 -17.80 -32.45 7.35
C THR A 8 -17.72 -31.05 7.95
N ARG A 9 -18.53 -30.80 8.96
CA ARG A 9 -18.46 -29.55 9.72
C ARG A 9 -17.07 -29.36 10.34
N GLU A 10 -16.50 -30.41 10.93
CA GLU A 10 -15.19 -30.39 11.57
C GLU A 10 -14.06 -30.03 10.60
N GLU A 11 -14.14 -30.48 9.34
CA GLU A 11 -13.21 -30.07 8.28
C GLU A 11 -13.33 -28.58 7.97
N VAL A 12 -14.56 -28.05 7.83
CA VAL A 12 -14.78 -26.61 7.63
C VAL A 12 -14.23 -25.80 8.79
N LEU A 13 -14.50 -26.20 10.04
CA LEU A 13 -13.98 -25.52 11.22
C LEU A 13 -12.44 -25.52 11.25
N ARG A 14 -11.82 -26.65 10.90
CA ARG A 14 -10.35 -26.74 10.80
C ARG A 14 -9.80 -25.80 9.74
N THR A 15 -10.43 -25.71 8.57
CA THR A 15 -10.02 -24.77 7.50
C THR A 15 -10.16 -23.32 7.96
N VAL A 16 -11.26 -22.96 8.60
CA VAL A 16 -11.53 -21.60 9.10
C VAL A 16 -10.53 -21.19 10.19
N VAL A 17 -10.21 -22.09 11.12
CA VAL A 17 -9.15 -21.86 12.13
C VAL A 17 -7.78 -21.72 11.48
N THR A 18 -7.47 -22.53 10.46
CA THR A 18 -6.20 -22.43 9.71
C THR A 18 -6.06 -21.09 8.98
N MET A 19 -7.19 -20.48 8.61
CA MET A 19 -7.29 -19.13 8.05
C MET A 19 -7.23 -18.01 9.11
N LEU A 20 -6.90 -18.34 10.37
CA LEU A 20 -6.77 -17.44 11.52
C LEU A 20 -8.07 -16.73 11.95
N TYR A 21 -9.23 -17.35 11.69
CA TYR A 21 -10.48 -16.91 12.29
C TYR A 21 -10.59 -17.38 13.75
N GLU A 22 -11.10 -16.53 14.62
CA GLU A 22 -11.29 -16.82 16.05
C GLU A 22 -12.68 -17.41 16.32
N ARG A 23 -12.76 -18.47 17.13
CA ARG A 23 -14.06 -18.98 17.59
C ARG A 23 -14.58 -18.10 18.72
N ASN A 24 -15.74 -17.47 18.53
CA ASN A 24 -16.35 -16.63 19.57
C ASN A 24 -17.88 -16.68 19.49
N GLU A 25 -18.51 -17.29 20.50
CA GLU A 25 -19.96 -17.50 20.52
C GLU A 25 -20.75 -16.27 21.01
N ILE A 26 -20.09 -15.41 21.80
CA ILE A 26 -20.70 -14.28 22.51
C ILE A 26 -20.57 -13.02 21.64
N GLU A 27 -19.34 -12.66 21.27
CA GLU A 27 -19.05 -11.46 20.50
C GLU A 27 -18.77 -11.83 19.04
N PHE A 28 -19.83 -11.80 18.23
CA PHE A 28 -19.74 -12.12 16.81
C PHE A 28 -19.39 -10.87 15.99
N GLY A 29 -18.17 -10.82 15.47
CA GLY A 29 -17.62 -9.71 14.70
C GLY A 29 -16.61 -10.19 13.66
N ARG A 30 -16.02 -9.27 12.89
CA ARG A 30 -15.12 -9.59 11.77
C ARG A 30 -13.98 -10.53 12.16
N GLY A 31 -13.67 -11.48 11.28
CA GLY A 31 -12.61 -12.47 11.52
C GLY A 31 -12.97 -13.49 12.59
N LYS A 32 -14.24 -13.56 13.03
CA LYS A 32 -14.72 -14.54 14.01
C LYS A 32 -15.72 -15.50 13.39
N PHE A 33 -15.86 -16.67 14.00
CA PHE A 33 -16.89 -17.65 13.67
C PHE A 33 -17.54 -18.23 14.94
N ARG A 34 -18.75 -18.75 14.80
CA ARG A 34 -19.46 -19.46 15.87
C ARG A 34 -20.22 -20.66 15.32
N VAL A 35 -20.52 -21.60 16.21
CA VAL A 35 -21.19 -22.86 15.86
C VAL A 35 -22.46 -22.98 16.69
N ARG A 36 -23.58 -23.32 16.04
CA ARG A 36 -24.89 -23.53 16.66
C ARG A 36 -25.52 -24.79 16.07
N GLY A 37 -25.29 -25.93 16.71
CA GLY A 37 -25.72 -27.23 16.16
C GLY A 37 -25.08 -27.49 14.80
N ASP A 38 -25.91 -27.69 13.78
CA ASP A 38 -25.48 -27.97 12.39
C ASP A 38 -25.22 -26.69 11.58
N VAL A 39 -25.18 -25.53 12.26
CA VAL A 39 -24.96 -24.24 11.63
C VAL A 39 -23.58 -23.68 12.02
N VAL A 40 -22.80 -23.28 11.03
CA VAL A 40 -21.55 -22.54 11.21
C VAL A 40 -21.75 -21.14 10.65
N GLU A 41 -21.62 -20.13 11.50
CA GLU A 41 -21.67 -18.73 11.10
C GLU A 41 -20.27 -18.14 11.12
N ILE A 42 -19.89 -17.50 10.02
CA ILE A 42 -18.55 -16.92 9.81
C ILE A 42 -18.75 -15.47 9.43
N PHE A 43 -18.04 -14.56 10.10
CA PHE A 43 -18.00 -13.15 9.73
C PHE A 43 -16.69 -12.90 8.95
N PRO A 44 -16.74 -12.78 7.61
CA PRO A 44 -15.54 -12.58 6.80
C PRO A 44 -14.75 -11.35 7.24
N ALA A 45 -13.42 -11.41 7.17
CA ALA A 45 -12.58 -10.27 7.55
C ALA A 45 -12.63 -9.11 6.53
N GLN A 46 -13.03 -9.39 5.28
CA GLN A 46 -13.10 -8.44 4.17
C GLN A 46 -14.46 -7.78 4.02
N ASN A 47 -15.48 -8.29 4.71
CA ASN A 47 -16.84 -7.78 4.62
C ASN A 47 -17.18 -7.03 5.91
N ASP A 48 -17.78 -5.86 5.74
CA ASP A 48 -18.05 -4.93 6.82
C ASP A 48 -19.49 -5.06 7.34
N GLU A 49 -20.38 -5.65 6.54
CA GLU A 49 -21.82 -5.59 6.75
C GLU A 49 -22.48 -6.97 6.84
N GLU A 50 -21.93 -7.99 6.17
CA GLU A 50 -22.61 -9.28 6.04
C GLU A 50 -21.75 -10.44 6.54
N ALA A 51 -22.40 -11.31 7.32
CA ALA A 51 -21.87 -12.60 7.73
C ALA A 51 -22.46 -13.72 6.87
N VAL A 52 -21.78 -14.86 6.85
CA VAL A 52 -22.20 -16.04 6.09
C VAL A 52 -22.60 -17.14 7.06
N ARG A 53 -23.76 -17.74 6.82
CA ARG A 53 -24.27 -18.91 7.52
C ARG A 53 -24.16 -20.13 6.62
N LEU A 54 -23.48 -21.16 7.11
CA LEU A 54 -23.38 -22.49 6.49
C LEU A 54 -24.27 -23.45 7.28
N GLU A 55 -25.27 -24.02 6.63
CA GLU A 55 -26.16 -25.02 7.21
C GLU A 55 -25.78 -26.39 6.67
N PHE A 56 -25.54 -27.35 7.57
CA PHE A 56 -25.09 -28.70 7.24
C PHE A 56 -26.23 -29.71 7.36
N PHE A 57 -26.23 -30.71 6.50
CA PHE A 57 -27.06 -31.91 6.62
C PHE A 57 -26.15 -33.15 6.59
N GLY A 58 -25.80 -33.65 7.78
CA GLY A 58 -24.73 -34.65 7.92
C GLY A 58 -23.39 -34.08 7.45
N ASP A 59 -22.79 -34.73 6.47
CA ASP A 59 -21.46 -34.38 5.94
C ASP A 59 -21.56 -33.57 4.62
N GLU A 60 -22.62 -32.78 4.46
CA GLU A 60 -22.88 -31.98 3.25
C GLU A 60 -23.34 -30.57 3.63
N ILE A 61 -22.87 -29.56 2.88
CA ILE A 61 -23.36 -28.19 2.97
C ILE A 61 -24.70 -28.08 2.25
N ASP A 62 -25.81 -28.07 2.99
CA ASP A 62 -27.17 -27.95 2.43
C ASP A 62 -27.45 -26.53 1.92
N ARG A 63 -27.04 -25.51 2.70
CA ARG A 63 -27.34 -24.11 2.40
C ARG A 63 -26.20 -23.17 2.81
N ILE A 64 -26.03 -22.12 2.01
CA ILE A 64 -25.12 -21.00 2.28
C ILE A 64 -25.96 -19.72 2.19
N THR A 65 -25.99 -18.94 3.26
CA THR A 65 -26.87 -17.77 3.39
C THR A 65 -26.10 -16.55 3.86
N LEU A 66 -26.27 -15.41 3.19
CA LEU A 66 -25.80 -14.11 3.66
C LEU A 66 -26.82 -13.52 4.63
N PHE A 67 -26.36 -13.00 5.75
CA PHE A 67 -27.21 -12.36 6.74
C PHE A 67 -26.52 -11.18 7.42
N ASP A 68 -27.32 -10.23 7.88
CA ASP A 68 -26.88 -9.11 8.70
C ASP A 68 -26.62 -9.61 10.15
N PRO A 69 -25.41 -9.46 10.69
CA PRO A 69 -25.05 -9.98 12.01
C PRO A 69 -25.69 -9.19 13.17
N LEU A 70 -26.12 -7.95 12.94
CA LEU A 70 -26.78 -7.10 13.94
C LEU A 70 -28.29 -7.38 13.99
N THR A 71 -28.94 -7.45 12.83
CA THR A 71 -30.41 -7.62 12.75
C THR A 71 -30.85 -9.07 12.62
N GLY A 72 -29.93 -9.98 12.26
CA GLY A 72 -30.22 -11.39 11.98
C GLY A 72 -30.96 -11.62 10.66
N ARG A 73 -31.21 -10.56 9.88
CA ARG A 73 -32.01 -10.64 8.65
C ARG A 73 -31.19 -11.30 7.52
N THR A 74 -31.75 -12.35 6.94
CA THR A 74 -31.23 -12.98 5.72
C THR A 74 -31.35 -12.03 4.54
N ARG A 75 -30.26 -11.87 3.78
CA ARG A 75 -30.17 -11.03 2.57
C ARG A 75 -30.23 -11.83 1.28
N GLY A 76 -29.73 -13.06 1.27
CA GLY A 76 -29.78 -13.94 0.10
C GLY A 76 -29.07 -15.28 0.31
N GLU A 77 -29.26 -16.19 -0.63
CA GLU A 77 -28.55 -17.48 -0.67
C GLU A 77 -27.40 -17.45 -1.69
N LEU A 78 -26.32 -18.15 -1.37
CA LEU A 78 -25.15 -18.29 -2.23
C LEU A 78 -25.02 -19.74 -2.72
N THR A 79 -24.62 -19.91 -3.98
CA THR A 79 -24.23 -21.22 -4.51
C THR A 79 -22.76 -21.55 -4.18
N HIS A 80 -21.94 -20.51 -4.03
CA HIS A 80 -20.50 -20.60 -3.83
C HIS A 80 -20.05 -19.54 -2.82
N LEU A 81 -19.15 -19.93 -1.90
CA LEU A 81 -18.47 -19.04 -0.97
C LEU A 81 -16.95 -19.16 -1.18
N THR A 82 -16.31 -18.02 -1.46
CA THR A 82 -14.86 -17.86 -1.38
C THR A 82 -14.54 -17.12 -0.09
N LEU A 83 -13.87 -17.81 0.84
CA LEU A 83 -13.43 -17.24 2.10
C LEU A 83 -11.93 -16.99 2.05
N PHE A 84 -11.52 -15.77 2.36
CA PHE A 84 -10.12 -15.38 2.43
C PHE A 84 -9.65 -15.40 3.89
N PRO A 85 -8.33 -15.57 4.14
CA PRO A 85 -7.79 -15.54 5.49
C PRO A 85 -8.11 -14.26 6.27
N ALA A 86 -8.27 -14.38 7.59
CA ALA A 86 -8.60 -13.26 8.46
C ALA A 86 -7.43 -12.28 8.66
N LYS A 87 -6.20 -12.74 8.41
CA LYS A 87 -4.97 -11.94 8.46
C LYS A 87 -4.15 -12.17 7.19
N GLN A 88 -3.38 -11.17 6.77
CA GLN A 88 -2.58 -11.22 5.54
C GLN A 88 -1.38 -12.21 5.65
N PHE A 89 -0.88 -12.45 6.85
CA PHE A 89 0.21 -13.40 7.10
C PHE A 89 -0.36 -14.72 7.64
N VAL A 90 -0.68 -15.65 6.73
CA VAL A 90 -1.02 -17.03 7.08
C VAL A 90 0.04 -17.96 6.52
N THR A 91 0.81 -18.56 7.42
CA THR A 91 1.89 -19.48 7.06
C THR A 91 1.54 -20.88 7.55
N PRO A 92 1.51 -21.90 6.67
CA PRO A 92 1.32 -23.30 7.09
C PRO A 92 2.32 -23.73 8.17
N LYS A 93 1.92 -24.63 9.07
CA LYS A 93 2.73 -25.05 10.23
C LYS A 93 4.14 -25.52 9.85
N GLU A 94 4.27 -26.28 8.76
CA GLU A 94 5.56 -26.78 8.26
C GLU A 94 6.50 -25.64 7.85
N LYS A 95 5.97 -24.65 7.12
CA LYS A 95 6.72 -23.45 6.73
C LYS A 95 7.06 -22.57 7.93
N MET A 96 6.15 -22.50 8.91
CA MET A 96 6.38 -21.76 10.15
C MET A 96 7.56 -22.36 10.94
N GLN A 97 7.63 -23.68 11.07
CA GLN A 97 8.75 -24.34 11.76
C GLN A 97 10.09 -24.09 11.07
N ALA A 98 10.12 -24.11 9.73
CA ALA A 98 11.32 -23.77 8.97
C ALA A 98 11.74 -22.31 9.19
N ALA A 99 10.79 -21.37 9.12
CA ALA A 99 11.02 -19.95 9.38
C ALA A 99 11.53 -19.69 10.80
N MET A 100 10.95 -20.36 11.81
CA MET A 100 11.40 -20.23 13.20
C MET A 100 12.85 -20.68 13.39
N ARG A 101 13.29 -21.73 12.68
CA ARG A 101 14.70 -22.16 12.69
C ARG A 101 15.62 -21.09 12.09
N SER A 102 15.28 -20.57 10.90
CA SER A 102 16.11 -19.56 10.24
C SER A 102 16.13 -18.22 11.00
N ILE A 103 15.03 -17.84 11.65
CA ILE A 103 14.97 -16.66 12.55
C ILE A 103 15.91 -16.86 13.75
N ARG A 104 15.88 -18.05 14.37
CA ARG A 104 16.74 -18.37 15.52
C ARG A 104 18.21 -18.36 15.13
N GLU A 105 18.56 -18.90 13.97
CA GLU A 105 19.93 -18.87 13.44
C GLU A 105 20.42 -17.43 13.21
N GLU A 106 19.61 -16.57 12.58
CA GLU A 106 19.95 -15.15 12.40
C GLU A 106 20.11 -14.43 13.75
N MET A 107 19.23 -14.71 14.71
CA MET A 107 19.30 -14.15 16.07
C MET A 107 20.61 -14.53 16.74
N VAL A 108 20.99 -15.81 16.73
CA VAL A 108 22.25 -16.27 17.35
C VAL A 108 23.45 -15.56 16.72
N GLY A 109 23.50 -15.47 15.39
CA GLY A 109 24.56 -14.74 14.69
C GLY A 109 24.59 -13.25 15.04
N ARG A 110 23.42 -12.61 15.15
CA ARG A 110 23.32 -11.18 15.48
C ARG A 110 23.71 -10.88 16.92
N VAL A 111 23.34 -11.74 17.87
CA VAL A 111 23.75 -11.65 19.28
C VAL A 111 25.27 -11.74 19.39
N ALA A 112 25.88 -12.75 18.77
CA ALA A 112 27.34 -12.92 18.77
C ALA A 112 28.06 -11.70 18.17
N TRP A 113 27.51 -11.12 17.10
CA TRP A 113 28.04 -9.88 16.52
C TRP A 113 27.97 -8.71 17.51
N PHE A 114 26.85 -8.51 18.20
CA PHE A 114 26.72 -7.43 19.19
C PHE A 114 27.69 -7.61 20.37
N GLU A 115 27.81 -8.82 20.91
CA GLU A 115 28.74 -9.12 22.01
C GLU A 115 30.19 -8.87 21.60
N ALA A 116 30.59 -9.32 20.40
CA ALA A 116 31.93 -9.07 19.86
C ALA A 116 32.24 -7.57 19.65
N ASN A 117 31.22 -6.73 19.51
CA ASN A 117 31.34 -5.28 19.37
C ASN A 117 31.09 -4.51 20.69
N GLY A 118 31.04 -5.19 21.83
CA GLY A 118 30.82 -4.57 23.14
C GLY A 118 29.40 -4.01 23.36
N LYS A 119 28.44 -4.39 22.52
CA LYS A 119 27.04 -3.92 22.53
C LYS A 119 26.12 -4.89 23.29
N TYR A 120 26.43 -5.12 24.56
CA TYR A 120 25.76 -6.15 25.37
C TYR A 120 24.26 -5.86 25.63
N ILE A 121 23.87 -4.59 25.74
CA ILE A 121 22.47 -4.20 25.95
C ILE A 121 21.64 -4.51 24.70
N GLU A 122 22.17 -4.20 23.51
CA GLU A 122 21.55 -4.52 22.23
C GLU A 122 21.47 -6.03 22.01
N ALA A 123 22.51 -6.78 22.39
CA ALA A 123 22.54 -8.25 22.34
C ALA A 123 21.43 -8.86 23.21
N GLN A 124 21.31 -8.42 24.47
CA GLN A 124 20.27 -8.88 25.37
C GLN A 124 18.87 -8.51 24.84
N ARG A 125 18.70 -7.28 24.35
CA ARG A 125 17.44 -6.77 23.81
C ARG A 125 16.95 -7.60 22.64
N ILE A 126 17.81 -7.83 21.64
CA ILE A 126 17.39 -8.57 20.44
C ILE A 126 17.08 -10.04 20.75
N LYS A 127 17.86 -10.64 21.67
CA LYS A 127 17.65 -12.01 22.13
C LYS A 127 16.29 -12.15 22.80
N MET A 128 16.03 -11.38 23.86
CA MET A 128 14.77 -11.46 24.61
C MET A 128 13.55 -11.21 23.71
N ARG A 129 13.64 -10.20 22.83
CA ARG A 129 12.53 -9.88 21.92
C ARG A 129 12.26 -11.02 20.95
N THR A 130 13.30 -11.57 20.33
CA THR A 130 13.15 -12.60 19.31
C THR A 130 12.74 -13.94 19.91
N GLU A 131 13.24 -14.30 21.09
CA GLU A 131 12.80 -15.51 21.81
C GLU A 131 11.31 -15.43 22.17
N TYR A 132 10.85 -14.30 22.71
CA TYR A 132 9.43 -14.07 22.97
C TYR A 132 8.58 -14.16 21.68
N ASP A 133 9.01 -13.50 20.61
CA ASP A 133 8.28 -13.54 19.33
C ASP A 133 8.24 -14.97 18.75
N LEU A 134 9.30 -15.77 18.92
CA LEU A 134 9.35 -17.19 18.51
C LEU A 134 8.42 -18.08 19.35
N GLU A 135 8.35 -17.87 20.67
CA GLU A 135 7.41 -18.59 21.54
C GLU A 135 5.96 -18.30 21.13
N MET A 136 5.63 -17.03 20.87
CA MET A 136 4.31 -16.63 20.38
C MET A 136 3.98 -17.28 19.03
N MET A 137 4.93 -17.32 18.09
CA MET A 137 4.75 -18.03 16.82
C MET A 137 4.51 -19.54 17.01
N GLN A 138 5.17 -20.15 17.99
CA GLN A 138 5.02 -21.58 18.27
C GLN A 138 3.63 -21.92 18.81
N GLU A 139 3.15 -21.16 19.79
CA GLU A 139 1.90 -21.44 20.51
C GLU A 139 0.68 -20.92 19.75
N MET A 140 0.75 -19.69 19.23
CA MET A 140 -0.40 -18.99 18.63
C MET A 140 -0.39 -19.00 17.10
N GLY A 141 0.73 -19.39 16.47
CA GLY A 141 0.90 -19.29 15.01
C GLY A 141 1.10 -17.86 14.51
N TYR A 142 1.17 -16.87 15.39
CA TYR A 142 1.48 -15.47 15.06
C TYR A 142 2.13 -14.74 16.24
N CYS A 143 2.78 -13.61 15.98
CA CYS A 143 3.26 -12.69 17.02
C CYS A 143 2.96 -11.23 16.62
N ASN A 144 3.15 -10.30 17.57
CA ASN A 144 2.98 -8.88 17.29
C ASN A 144 4.20 -8.32 16.55
N GLY A 145 3.98 -7.80 15.35
CA GLY A 145 5.06 -7.38 14.47
C GLY A 145 5.62 -8.51 13.61
N ILE A 146 4.82 -9.54 13.33
CA ILE A 146 5.20 -10.71 12.53
C ILE A 146 5.73 -10.34 11.13
N GLU A 147 5.32 -9.20 10.57
CA GLU A 147 5.78 -8.69 9.28
C GLU A 147 7.29 -8.45 9.24
N ASN A 148 7.94 -8.20 10.38
CA ASN A 148 9.40 -8.04 10.47
C ASN A 148 10.16 -9.35 10.19
N TYR A 149 9.45 -10.48 10.17
CA TYR A 149 10.00 -11.80 9.83
C TYR A 149 9.53 -12.26 8.44
N SER A 150 8.90 -11.38 7.65
CA SER A 150 8.27 -11.74 6.37
C SER A 150 9.20 -12.47 5.41
N ARG A 151 10.49 -12.09 5.32
CA ARG A 151 11.49 -12.81 4.51
C ARG A 151 11.59 -14.28 4.92
N HIS A 152 11.76 -14.55 6.22
CA HIS A 152 11.87 -15.90 6.76
C HIS A 152 10.58 -16.70 6.55
N LEU A 153 9.43 -16.08 6.81
CA LEU A 153 8.12 -16.71 6.66
C LEU A 153 7.80 -17.10 5.21
N THR A 154 8.33 -16.33 4.25
CA THR A 154 8.16 -16.58 2.81
C THR A 154 9.29 -17.42 2.21
N GLY A 155 10.37 -17.69 2.97
CA GLY A 155 11.53 -18.44 2.50
C GLY A 155 12.28 -17.75 1.36
N ARG A 156 12.23 -16.41 1.27
CA ARG A 156 12.94 -15.64 0.24
C ARG A 156 14.39 -15.36 0.63
N ASP A 157 15.23 -15.13 -0.37
CA ASP A 157 16.62 -14.71 -0.16
C ASP A 157 16.71 -13.30 0.46
N ALA A 158 17.82 -13.02 1.14
CA ALA A 158 18.10 -11.69 1.69
C ALA A 158 18.18 -10.63 0.57
N GLY A 159 17.61 -9.45 0.81
CA GLY A 159 17.54 -8.36 -0.18
C GLY A 159 16.44 -8.51 -1.24
N SER A 160 15.77 -9.66 -1.33
CA SER A 160 14.73 -9.92 -2.33
C SER A 160 13.57 -8.90 -2.26
N ARG A 161 13.02 -8.57 -3.43
CA ARG A 161 11.86 -7.67 -3.57
C ARG A 161 10.66 -8.23 -2.79
N PRO A 162 9.98 -7.40 -1.97
CA PRO A 162 8.76 -7.80 -1.27
C PRO A 162 7.60 -8.01 -2.23
N TYR A 163 6.65 -8.89 -1.86
CA TYR A 163 5.36 -8.97 -2.54
C TYR A 163 4.52 -7.74 -2.21
N THR A 164 3.81 -7.23 -3.21
CA THR A 164 2.97 -6.03 -3.15
C THR A 164 1.66 -6.27 -3.89
N LEU A 165 0.75 -5.29 -3.87
CA LEU A 165 -0.49 -5.34 -4.64
C LEU A 165 -0.23 -5.59 -6.14
N MET A 166 0.86 -5.02 -6.68
CA MET A 166 1.21 -5.14 -8.10
C MET A 166 1.46 -6.60 -8.53
N ASP A 167 1.86 -7.47 -7.60
CA ASP A 167 2.08 -8.90 -7.87
C ASP A 167 0.79 -9.70 -8.08
N PHE A 168 -0.35 -9.14 -7.69
CA PHE A 168 -1.67 -9.74 -7.86
C PHE A 168 -2.37 -9.26 -9.14
N LEU A 169 -1.78 -8.29 -9.84
CA LEU A 169 -2.33 -7.71 -11.06
C LEU A 169 -1.74 -8.42 -12.30
N PRO A 170 -2.50 -8.55 -13.39
CA PRO A 170 -1.99 -9.04 -14.67
C PRO A 170 -0.80 -8.21 -15.20
N GLU A 171 0.11 -8.83 -15.96
CA GLU A 171 1.31 -8.14 -16.49
C GLU A 171 1.00 -6.97 -17.44
N ASP A 172 -0.17 -6.96 -18.06
CA ASP A 172 -0.67 -5.93 -18.99
C ASP A 172 -1.50 -4.84 -18.30
N THR A 173 -1.43 -4.74 -16.97
CA THR A 173 -2.13 -3.72 -16.20
C THR A 173 -1.59 -2.32 -16.50
N LEU A 174 -2.51 -1.41 -16.86
CA LEU A 174 -2.24 0.02 -17.00
C LEU A 174 -2.09 0.67 -15.61
N LEU A 175 -0.93 1.26 -15.35
CA LEU A 175 -0.72 2.12 -14.19
C LEU A 175 -1.15 3.55 -14.52
N ILE A 176 -2.05 4.11 -13.71
CA ILE A 176 -2.39 5.54 -13.78
C ILE A 176 -1.82 6.20 -12.52
N VAL A 177 -1.01 7.24 -12.72
CA VAL A 177 -0.42 8.02 -11.63
C VAL A 177 -1.04 9.40 -11.66
N ASP A 178 -1.95 9.65 -10.73
CA ASP A 178 -2.55 10.96 -10.52
C ASP A 178 -1.58 11.89 -9.79
N GLU A 179 -1.67 13.19 -10.08
CA GLU A 179 -0.71 14.23 -9.65
C GLU A 179 0.75 13.76 -9.69
N SER A 180 1.15 13.21 -10.85
CA SER A 180 2.40 12.47 -11.02
C SER A 180 3.65 13.22 -10.53
N HIS A 181 3.63 14.55 -10.66
CA HIS A 181 4.72 15.44 -10.27
C HIS A 181 5.01 15.41 -8.76
N ALA A 182 4.01 15.05 -7.94
CA ALA A 182 4.14 14.86 -6.50
C ALA A 182 4.19 13.36 -6.12
N THR A 183 3.37 12.54 -6.78
CA THR A 183 3.21 11.11 -6.47
C THR A 183 4.47 10.31 -6.77
N LEU A 184 5.13 10.51 -7.91
CA LEU A 184 6.33 9.73 -8.27
C LEU A 184 7.51 10.03 -7.31
N PRO A 185 7.84 11.29 -6.97
CA PRO A 185 8.83 11.58 -5.94
C PRO A 185 8.47 10.97 -4.58
N GLN A 186 7.19 10.98 -4.19
CA GLN A 186 6.75 10.35 -2.95
C GLN A 186 7.04 8.85 -2.95
N VAL A 187 6.65 8.13 -4.01
CA VAL A 187 6.96 6.69 -4.17
C VAL A 187 8.46 6.45 -4.12
N GLY A 188 9.25 7.26 -4.81
CA GLY A 188 10.72 7.18 -4.80
C GLY A 188 11.34 7.37 -3.40
N GLY A 189 10.74 8.21 -2.56
CA GLY A 189 11.21 8.48 -1.19
C GLY A 189 10.87 7.39 -0.16
N MET A 190 9.86 6.54 -0.42
CA MET A 190 9.36 5.57 0.57
C MET A 190 10.41 4.57 1.06
N TYR A 191 11.17 3.97 0.14
CA TYR A 191 12.20 2.99 0.49
C TYR A 191 13.32 3.60 1.34
N ALA A 192 13.83 4.77 0.95
CA ALA A 192 14.92 5.42 1.68
C ALA A 192 14.49 5.81 3.09
N GLY A 193 13.29 6.39 3.25
CA GLY A 193 12.74 6.76 4.55
C GLY A 193 12.50 5.55 5.46
N ASP A 194 11.88 4.49 4.94
CA ASP A 194 11.64 3.27 5.71
C ASP A 194 12.95 2.57 6.12
N ARG A 195 13.91 2.47 5.19
CA ARG A 195 15.22 1.88 5.46
C ARG A 195 15.97 2.68 6.52
N ALA A 196 16.03 4.00 6.43
CA ALA A 196 16.70 4.83 7.44
C ALA A 196 16.15 4.60 8.84
N ARG A 197 14.82 4.59 8.99
CA ARG A 197 14.14 4.29 10.27
C ARG A 197 14.45 2.88 10.79
N LYS A 198 14.39 1.86 9.92
CA LYS A 198 14.62 0.47 10.32
C LYS A 198 16.09 0.17 10.61
N MET A 199 17.02 0.83 9.93
CA MET A 199 18.45 0.71 10.21
C MET A 199 18.74 1.07 11.66
N THR A 200 18.18 2.17 12.17
CA THR A 200 18.30 2.55 13.58
C THR A 200 17.78 1.45 14.52
N LEU A 201 16.62 0.85 14.23
CA LEU A 201 16.09 -0.25 15.04
C LEU A 201 17.01 -1.48 15.06
N VAL A 202 17.63 -1.80 13.92
CA VAL A 202 18.58 -2.91 13.78
C VAL A 202 19.91 -2.62 14.47
N GLU A 203 20.38 -1.38 14.42
CA GLU A 203 21.62 -0.92 15.05
C GLU A 203 21.55 -0.96 16.57
N TYR A 204 20.38 -0.62 17.13
CA TYR A 204 20.11 -0.66 18.56
C TYR A 204 19.43 -1.96 19.02
N GLY A 205 19.47 -3.04 18.22
CA GLY A 205 19.02 -4.37 18.66
C GLY A 205 17.53 -4.49 18.99
N PHE A 206 16.67 -3.61 18.44
CA PHE A 206 15.22 -3.75 18.54
C PHE A 206 14.66 -4.75 17.51
N ARG A 207 15.32 -4.93 16.37
CA ARG A 207 14.93 -5.85 15.30
C ARG A 207 16.13 -6.55 14.67
N LEU A 208 15.90 -7.73 14.08
CA LEU A 208 16.91 -8.46 13.31
C LEU A 208 17.20 -7.75 11.98
N PRO A 209 18.38 -7.95 11.37
CA PRO A 209 18.71 -7.40 10.05
C PRO A 209 17.68 -7.73 8.97
N SER A 210 17.10 -8.93 8.98
CA SER A 210 15.99 -9.34 8.08
C SER A 210 14.76 -8.45 8.13
N ALA A 211 14.55 -7.65 9.17
CA ALA A 211 13.47 -6.69 9.21
C ALA A 211 13.59 -5.60 8.14
N LEU A 212 14.80 -5.37 7.59
CA LEU A 212 15.02 -4.46 6.45
C LEU A 212 14.45 -5.01 5.14
N ASP A 213 14.28 -6.34 5.04
CA ASP A 213 13.70 -7.00 3.87
C ASP A 213 12.16 -6.96 3.87
N ASN A 214 11.55 -6.59 5.01
CA ASN A 214 10.17 -6.13 5.08
C ASN A 214 10.15 -4.64 4.77
N ARG A 215 9.84 -4.23 3.56
CA ARG A 215 10.02 -2.84 3.10
C ARG A 215 9.06 -2.51 1.96
N PRO A 216 8.86 -1.24 1.58
CA PRO A 216 8.28 -0.92 0.28
C PRO A 216 9.24 -1.28 -0.86
N LEU A 217 8.72 -1.23 -2.10
CA LEU A 217 9.54 -1.28 -3.29
C LEU A 217 10.51 -0.10 -3.30
N ASN A 218 11.74 -0.33 -3.73
CA ASN A 218 12.56 0.77 -4.17
C ASN A 218 12.05 1.28 -5.53
N PHE A 219 12.52 2.45 -5.96
CA PHE A 219 11.95 3.09 -7.14
C PHE A 219 12.17 2.31 -8.44
N SER A 220 13.34 1.66 -8.61
CA SER A 220 13.61 0.84 -9.79
C SER A 220 12.80 -0.45 -9.82
N GLU A 221 12.55 -1.06 -8.65
CA GLU A 221 11.61 -2.18 -8.54
C GLU A 221 10.20 -1.75 -8.94
N PHE A 222 9.72 -0.59 -8.46
CA PHE A 222 8.39 -0.05 -8.78
C PHE A 222 8.21 0.22 -10.27
N THR A 223 9.16 0.92 -10.90
CA THR A 223 9.06 1.28 -12.32
C THR A 223 9.18 0.06 -13.23
N GLY A 224 9.81 -1.02 -12.76
CA GLY A 224 9.83 -2.32 -13.45
C GLY A 224 8.55 -3.16 -13.30
N MET A 225 7.59 -2.78 -12.44
CA MET A 225 6.37 -3.58 -12.21
C MET A 225 5.32 -3.44 -13.31
N THR A 226 5.36 -2.36 -14.09
CA THR A 226 4.38 -2.12 -15.16
C THR A 226 5.08 -1.75 -16.46
N LYS A 227 4.50 -2.23 -17.57
CA LYS A 227 4.96 -1.92 -18.93
C LYS A 227 4.22 -0.72 -19.53
N GLN A 228 3.14 -0.26 -18.89
CA GLN A 228 2.28 0.82 -19.39
C GLN A 228 1.90 1.77 -18.26
N GLY A 229 2.31 3.03 -18.40
CA GLY A 229 2.03 4.09 -17.44
C GLY A 229 1.35 5.29 -18.10
N LEU A 230 0.34 5.86 -17.45
CA LEU A 230 -0.26 7.14 -17.76
C LEU A 230 -0.02 8.09 -16.59
N TYR A 231 0.79 9.12 -16.83
CA TYR A 231 1.09 10.17 -15.85
C TYR A 231 0.12 11.34 -16.04
N ILE A 232 -0.66 11.66 -15.02
CA ILE A 232 -1.65 12.73 -15.04
C ILE A 232 -1.16 13.83 -14.11
N SER A 233 -1.00 15.03 -14.64
CA SER A 233 -0.58 16.21 -13.87
C SER A 233 -0.88 17.47 -14.67
N ALA A 234 -1.34 18.52 -13.99
CA ALA A 234 -1.41 19.87 -14.58
C ALA A 234 -0.01 20.48 -14.80
N THR A 235 0.98 20.01 -14.04
CA THR A 235 2.37 20.46 -14.07
C THR A 235 3.30 19.25 -14.08
N PRO A 236 3.36 18.47 -15.18
CA PRO A 236 4.20 17.27 -15.24
C PRO A 236 5.67 17.62 -15.00
N GLY A 237 6.34 16.82 -14.17
CA GLY A 237 7.76 16.97 -13.89
C GLY A 237 8.66 16.49 -15.04
N GLU A 238 9.97 16.71 -14.88
CA GLU A 238 10.98 16.30 -15.85
C GLU A 238 11.00 14.79 -16.08
N MET A 239 10.79 14.01 -15.01
CA MET A 239 10.80 12.56 -15.04
C MET A 239 9.65 12.00 -15.88
N GLU A 240 8.46 12.59 -15.79
CA GLU A 240 7.32 12.16 -16.60
C GLU A 240 7.55 12.46 -18.07
N ILE A 241 8.06 13.66 -18.39
CA ILE A 241 8.34 14.06 -19.77
C ILE A 241 9.41 13.16 -20.40
N LEU A 242 10.50 12.90 -19.67
CA LEU A 242 11.60 12.03 -20.09
C LEU A 242 11.13 10.62 -20.46
N ASN A 243 10.10 10.12 -19.76
CA ASN A 243 9.61 8.75 -19.92
C ASN A 243 8.40 8.62 -20.84
N SER A 244 7.88 9.72 -21.38
CA SER A 244 6.66 9.75 -22.19
C SER A 244 6.97 9.84 -23.69
N TYR A 245 7.52 8.77 -24.26
CA TYR A 245 7.76 8.63 -25.69
C TYR A 245 7.48 7.23 -26.23
N SER A 246 7.18 7.16 -27.53
CA SER A 246 6.98 5.92 -28.26
C SER A 246 8.26 5.09 -28.33
N GLY A 247 8.16 3.78 -28.07
CA GLY A 247 9.30 2.87 -28.09
C GLY A 247 10.27 2.99 -26.90
N ASN A 248 9.84 3.61 -25.79
CA ASN A 248 10.63 3.69 -24.57
C ASN A 248 10.96 2.28 -24.01
N PRO A 249 12.25 1.89 -23.92
CA PRO A 249 12.63 0.54 -23.49
C PRO A 249 12.51 0.33 -21.97
N GLY A 250 12.37 1.40 -21.18
CA GLY A 250 12.28 1.31 -19.73
C GLY A 250 12.26 2.68 -19.04
N PHE A 251 12.18 2.68 -17.72
CA PHE A 251 12.13 3.94 -16.99
C PHE A 251 13.52 4.57 -16.83
N HIS A 252 13.65 5.85 -17.16
CA HIS A 252 14.88 6.64 -17.09
C HIS A 252 14.78 7.71 -16.00
N LEU A 253 15.88 7.94 -15.28
CA LEU A 253 15.96 9.05 -14.31
C LEU A 253 16.59 10.29 -14.97
N PRO A 254 16.24 11.52 -14.52
CA PRO A 254 16.75 12.77 -15.11
C PRO A 254 18.29 12.93 -15.15
N ASP A 255 19.04 12.14 -14.38
CA ASP A 255 20.50 12.20 -14.26
C ASP A 255 21.23 11.04 -14.98
N ASP A 256 20.49 10.18 -15.69
CA ASP A 256 21.10 9.18 -16.57
C ASP A 256 21.77 9.91 -17.75
N ARG A 257 23.09 9.71 -17.91
CA ARG A 257 23.94 10.31 -18.97
C ARG A 257 23.55 9.95 -20.41
N LEU A 258 22.37 9.36 -20.62
CA LEU A 258 21.82 9.05 -21.92
C LEU A 258 21.21 10.34 -22.51
N PRO A 259 21.50 10.68 -23.77
CA PRO A 259 20.77 11.74 -24.44
C PRO A 259 19.30 11.33 -24.49
N SER A 260 18.46 12.02 -23.72
CA SER A 260 17.02 11.85 -23.80
C SER A 260 16.58 12.10 -25.25
N PRO A 261 15.77 11.21 -25.85
CA PRO A 261 15.17 11.48 -27.15
C PRO A 261 14.24 12.72 -27.11
N ILE A 262 13.82 13.11 -25.90
CA ILE A 262 13.00 14.29 -25.65
C ILE A 262 13.78 15.33 -24.85
N ASP A 263 13.95 16.55 -25.37
CA ASP A 263 14.31 17.69 -24.54
C ASP A 263 13.06 18.22 -23.82
N PRO A 264 12.92 18.07 -22.49
CA PRO A 264 11.72 18.48 -21.75
C PRO A 264 11.39 19.98 -21.93
N ARG A 265 12.40 20.80 -22.27
CA ARG A 265 12.27 22.24 -22.49
C ARG A 265 11.73 22.59 -23.88
N ARG A 266 11.67 21.62 -24.79
CA ARG A 266 11.27 21.82 -26.20
C ARG A 266 10.02 21.04 -26.59
N VAL A 267 9.41 20.29 -25.67
CA VAL A 267 8.17 19.56 -25.98
C VAL A 267 7.05 20.55 -26.18
N LYS A 268 6.49 20.55 -27.39
CA LYS A 268 5.17 21.12 -27.65
C LYS A 268 4.16 20.00 -27.46
N PRO A 269 3.06 20.23 -26.74
CA PRO A 269 2.02 19.21 -26.64
C PRO A 269 1.48 18.88 -28.02
N ASN A 270 1.10 17.62 -28.24
CA ASN A 270 0.41 17.25 -29.46
C ASN A 270 -0.94 17.99 -29.47
N ALA A 271 -1.23 18.69 -30.58
CA ALA A 271 -2.51 19.38 -30.73
C ALA A 271 -3.65 18.38 -30.49
N ALA A 272 -4.73 18.83 -29.83
CA ALA A 272 -5.85 18.02 -29.34
C ALA A 272 -6.62 17.21 -30.42
N THR A 273 -6.14 17.19 -31.66
CA THR A 273 -6.79 16.65 -32.87
C THR A 273 -5.90 15.74 -33.73
N GLU A 274 -4.60 15.63 -33.47
CA GLU A 274 -3.75 14.68 -34.20
C GLU A 274 -3.59 13.38 -33.39
N ALA A 275 -3.80 12.23 -34.05
CA ALA A 275 -3.60 10.93 -33.41
C ALA A 275 -2.15 10.85 -32.89
N LEU A 276 -1.97 10.53 -31.60
CA LEU A 276 -0.65 10.26 -31.02
C LEU A 276 0.09 9.26 -31.91
N ASP A 277 1.26 9.64 -32.42
CA ASP A 277 2.11 8.70 -33.14
C ASP A 277 2.80 7.76 -32.14
N THR A 278 2.16 6.62 -31.93
CA THR A 278 2.65 5.53 -31.07
C THR A 278 3.55 4.55 -31.82
N THR A 279 3.90 4.83 -33.07
CA THR A 279 4.60 3.89 -33.95
C THR A 279 6.02 4.30 -34.25
N THR A 280 6.30 5.60 -34.38
CA THR A 280 7.66 6.10 -34.60
C THR A 280 8.41 6.19 -33.26
N PRO A 281 9.54 5.47 -33.09
CA PRO A 281 10.30 5.53 -31.85
C PRO A 281 10.84 6.93 -31.57
N GLY A 282 10.81 7.35 -30.31
CA GLY A 282 11.28 8.66 -29.86
C GLY A 282 10.26 9.78 -29.96
N THR A 283 9.10 9.55 -30.59
CA THR A 283 8.04 10.56 -30.67
C THR A 283 7.42 10.80 -29.29
N PRO A 284 7.29 12.07 -28.83
CA PRO A 284 6.65 12.39 -27.56
C PRO A 284 5.18 11.96 -27.49
N LEU A 285 4.81 11.34 -26.38
CA LEU A 285 3.44 10.90 -26.06
C LEU A 285 2.84 11.81 -24.99
N ILE A 286 2.78 13.11 -25.26
CA ILE A 286 2.22 14.11 -24.35
C ILE A 286 0.93 14.66 -24.91
N VAL A 287 -0.13 14.54 -24.12
CA VAL A 287 -1.49 15.02 -24.44
C VAL A 287 -1.82 16.21 -23.55
N GLU A 288 -2.23 17.31 -24.16
CA GLU A 288 -2.69 18.49 -23.44
C GLU A 288 -4.22 18.55 -23.41
N GLN A 289 -4.77 18.73 -22.21
CA GLN A 289 -6.20 18.93 -21.99
C GLN A 289 -6.44 20.21 -21.19
N ILE A 290 -6.42 21.35 -21.88
CA ILE A 290 -6.60 22.68 -21.29
C ILE A 290 -8.05 23.21 -21.38
N ILE A 291 -8.85 22.68 -22.31
CA ILE A 291 -10.22 23.16 -22.52
C ILE A 291 -11.13 22.58 -21.43
N ARG A 292 -11.70 23.47 -20.62
CA ARG A 292 -12.68 23.09 -19.58
C ARG A 292 -14.09 23.05 -20.18
N PRO A 293 -14.88 21.98 -19.98
CA PRO A 293 -16.26 21.90 -20.46
C PRO A 293 -17.17 23.04 -19.96
N THR A 294 -16.83 23.62 -18.81
CA THR A 294 -17.55 24.75 -18.20
C THR A 294 -17.25 26.10 -18.86
N GLY A 295 -16.23 26.19 -19.73
CA GLY A 295 -15.76 27.45 -20.31
C GLY A 295 -14.97 28.34 -19.35
N LEU A 296 -14.60 27.85 -18.16
CA LEU A 296 -13.78 28.61 -17.21
C LEU A 296 -12.37 28.85 -17.78
N LEU A 297 -11.94 30.11 -17.72
CA LEU A 297 -10.62 30.56 -18.16
C LEU A 297 -9.62 30.55 -17.01
N ASP A 298 -8.34 30.44 -17.34
CA ASP A 298 -7.27 30.64 -16.37
C ASP A 298 -7.30 32.08 -15.82
N PRO A 299 -6.99 32.28 -14.53
CA PRO A 299 -7.08 33.59 -13.90
C PRO A 299 -6.01 34.56 -14.43
N ARG A 300 -6.31 35.86 -14.42
CA ARG A 300 -5.33 36.90 -14.75
C ARG A 300 -4.31 37.05 -13.62
N ILE A 301 -3.03 37.05 -13.97
CA ILE A 301 -1.93 37.24 -13.03
C ILE A 301 -1.50 38.72 -13.05
N ILE A 302 -1.36 39.33 -11.87
CA ILE A 302 -0.91 40.73 -11.69
C ILE A 302 0.23 40.73 -10.68
N ILE A 303 1.38 41.30 -11.06
CA ILE A 303 2.55 41.42 -10.19
C ILE A 303 2.55 42.84 -9.60
N ARG A 304 2.72 42.95 -8.28
CA ARG A 304 2.81 44.23 -7.56
C ARG A 304 4.10 44.32 -6.72
N PRO A 305 4.61 45.52 -6.41
CA PRO A 305 5.75 45.69 -5.51
C PRO A 305 5.47 45.19 -4.08
N LEU A 306 6.52 44.90 -3.32
CA LEU A 306 6.41 44.49 -1.91
C LEU A 306 6.03 45.63 -0.95
N LYS A 307 6.27 46.89 -1.36
CA LYS A 307 5.96 48.07 -0.55
C LYS A 307 4.44 48.15 -0.36
N ASP A 308 4.00 48.35 0.88
CA ASP A 308 2.60 48.48 1.27
C ASP A 308 1.72 47.25 0.90
N GLN A 309 2.34 46.08 0.64
CA GLN A 309 1.66 44.88 0.13
C GLN A 309 0.53 44.37 1.03
N VAL A 310 0.66 44.51 2.36
CA VAL A 310 -0.33 44.01 3.32
C VAL A 310 -1.59 44.87 3.25
N ASP A 311 -1.43 46.20 3.32
CA ASP A 311 -2.55 47.15 3.23
C ASP A 311 -3.27 47.03 1.88
N GLU A 312 -2.52 46.91 0.79
CA GLU A 312 -3.11 46.67 -0.53
C GLU A 312 -3.87 45.33 -0.60
N THR A 313 -3.36 44.27 0.02
CA THR A 313 -4.00 42.95 0.04
C THR A 313 -5.30 43.00 0.85
N ILE A 314 -5.31 43.67 2.01
CA ILE A 314 -6.51 43.86 2.84
C ILE A 314 -7.61 44.56 2.04
N GLU A 315 -7.27 45.61 1.32
CA GLU A 315 -8.22 46.36 0.49
C GLU A 315 -8.77 45.49 -0.65
N LEU A 316 -7.91 44.71 -1.33
CA LEU A 316 -8.35 43.75 -2.34
C LEU A 316 -9.29 42.69 -1.74
N CYS A 317 -9.03 42.20 -0.53
CA CYS A 317 -9.91 41.27 0.17
C CYS A 317 -11.29 41.88 0.45
N ARG A 318 -11.35 43.12 0.94
CA ARG A 318 -12.63 43.83 1.19
C ARG A 318 -13.48 43.94 -0.07
N GLN A 319 -12.88 44.31 -1.19
CA GLN A 319 -13.56 44.38 -2.50
C GLN A 319 -14.12 43.04 -2.97
N ARG A 320 -13.51 41.91 -2.58
CA ARG A 320 -14.01 40.56 -2.89
C ARG A 320 -15.14 40.15 -1.96
N VAL A 321 -15.07 40.52 -0.68
CA VAL A 321 -16.14 40.28 0.30
C VAL A 321 -17.43 41.00 -0.10
N GLU A 322 -17.35 42.25 -0.58
CA GLU A 322 -18.50 43.00 -1.11
C GLU A 322 -19.20 42.28 -2.27
N ARG A 323 -18.48 41.44 -3.02
CA ARG A 323 -18.99 40.63 -4.13
C ARG A 323 -19.40 39.21 -3.71
N ASN A 324 -19.33 38.88 -2.43
CA ASN A 324 -19.52 37.53 -1.88
C ASN A 324 -18.56 36.49 -2.49
N GLU A 325 -17.36 36.90 -2.87
CA GLU A 325 -16.28 36.01 -3.34
C GLU A 325 -15.40 35.56 -2.16
N ARG A 326 -14.41 34.69 -2.42
CA ARG A 326 -13.44 34.22 -1.43
C ARG A 326 -12.02 34.50 -1.92
N VAL A 327 -11.09 34.66 -0.99
CA VAL A 327 -9.68 34.93 -1.26
C VAL A 327 -8.82 33.87 -0.61
N LEU A 328 -7.79 33.43 -1.33
CA LEU A 328 -6.74 32.54 -0.81
C LEU A 328 -5.43 33.32 -0.78
N ILE A 329 -4.73 33.28 0.36
CA ILE A 329 -3.42 33.90 0.54
C ILE A 329 -2.44 32.81 0.95
N THR A 330 -1.29 32.77 0.28
CA THR A 330 -0.21 31.83 0.57
C THR A 330 1.01 32.60 1.06
N THR A 331 1.56 32.19 2.21
CA THR A 331 2.79 32.74 2.77
C THR A 331 3.87 31.65 2.82
N LEU A 332 5.14 32.05 3.01
CA LEU A 332 6.26 31.11 3.03
C LEU A 332 6.38 30.34 4.35
N THR A 333 5.90 30.91 5.46
CA THR A 333 6.05 30.31 6.79
C THR A 333 4.73 30.31 7.54
N LYS A 334 4.56 29.31 8.42
CA LYS A 334 3.40 29.21 9.31
C LYS A 334 3.26 30.46 10.18
N ARG A 335 4.36 30.96 10.75
CA ARG A 335 4.36 32.18 11.56
C ARG A 335 3.82 33.39 10.79
N THR A 336 4.25 33.59 9.54
CA THR A 336 3.72 34.68 8.71
C THR A 336 2.24 34.49 8.36
N ALA A 337 1.78 33.25 8.20
CA ALA A 337 0.34 32.99 8.02
C ALA A 337 -0.45 33.37 9.27
N GLU A 338 0.05 33.00 10.45
CA GLU A 338 -0.55 33.34 11.75
C GLU A 338 -0.58 34.86 11.96
N ASP A 339 0.57 35.53 11.80
CA ASP A 339 0.72 36.98 11.94
C ASP A 339 -0.16 37.79 10.96
N LEU A 340 -0.55 37.20 9.81
CA LEU A 340 -1.44 37.82 8.81
C LEU A 340 -2.92 37.51 9.05
N THR A 341 -3.21 36.46 9.83
CA THR A 341 -4.58 36.05 10.16
C THR A 341 -5.17 36.91 11.27
N ASP A 342 -4.34 37.30 12.25
CA ASP A 342 -4.65 38.24 13.32
C ASP A 342 -4.74 39.68 12.81
#